data_AF-K3Y2Z0-F1
#
_entry.id   AF-K3Y2Z0-F1
#
_cell.length_a   1.000
_cell.length_b   1.000
_cell.length_c   1.000
_cell.angle_alpha   90.00
_cell.angle_beta   90.00
_cell.angle_gamma   90.00
#
_symmetry.space_group_name_H-M   'P 1'
#
loop_
_entity.id
_entity.type
_entity.pdbx_description
1 polymer ?
#
loop_
_entity_poly.entity_id
_entity_poly.type
_entity_poly.pdbx_seq_one_letter_code
_entity_poly.pdbx_strand_id
1 'polypeptide(L)'
;MLEIDGKLLQGMFGGHFDLSITTMNAIVRLYHQSDDGMYARWTEKRWRHFLPVDFAVIAPVLIHWHWCLYVWDFERERVIVLDPMDMPFGEHHMAKKHKLGVKIMHAAIYKNPKK
;
A
#
# COMPACT_ATOMS: atom_id res chain seq x y z
N MET A 1 14.76 -3.46 17.84
CA MET A 1 14.72 -2.00 18.05
C MET A 1 15.23 -1.35 16.77
N LEU A 2 14.54 -0.33 16.25
CA LEU A 2 14.91 0.29 14.97
C LEU A 2 15.92 1.40 15.29
N GLU A 3 17.19 1.20 14.97
CA GLU A 3 18.25 2.20 15.19
C GLU A 3 18.47 3.00 13.90
N ILE A 4 18.32 4.31 13.99
CA ILE A 4 18.59 5.23 12.89
C ILE A 4 19.60 6.27 13.39
N ASP A 5 20.78 6.29 12.77
CA ASP A 5 21.79 7.30 13.06
C ASP A 5 21.39 8.66 12.47
N GLY A 6 21.41 9.70 13.30
CA GLY A 6 21.08 11.06 12.91
C GLY A 6 22.00 11.64 11.83
N LYS A 7 23.29 11.26 11.80
CA LYS A 7 24.20 11.71 10.73
C LYS A 7 23.84 11.09 9.38
N LEU A 8 23.51 9.80 9.40
CA LEU A 8 23.06 9.07 8.21
C LEU A 8 21.75 9.66 7.68
N LEU A 9 20.79 9.94 8.57
CA LEU A 9 19.52 10.58 8.23
C LEU A 9 19.73 11.98 7.63
N GLN A 10 20.55 12.82 8.26
CA GLN A 10 20.85 14.17 7.77
C GLN A 10 21.48 14.12 6.37
N GLY A 11 22.42 13.20 6.14
CA GLY A 11 23.04 13.04 4.83
C GLY A 11 22.05 12.59 3.75
N MET A 12 21.10 11.70 4.07
CA MET A 12 20.03 11.30 3.13
C MET A 12 19.12 12.48 2.76
N PHE A 13 18.63 13.23 3.75
CA PHE A 13 17.74 14.38 3.48
C PHE A 13 18.46 15.59 2.89
N GLY A 14 19.79 15.68 3.07
CA GLY A 14 20.64 16.67 2.41
C GLY A 14 21.06 16.30 0.99
N GLY A 15 20.65 15.13 0.48
CA GLY A 15 20.99 14.66 -0.87
C GLY A 15 22.44 14.16 -1.01
N HIS A 16 23.13 13.90 0.10
CA HIS A 16 24.49 13.37 0.11
C HIS A 16 24.54 11.85 0.01
N PHE A 17 23.45 11.16 0.36
CA PHE A 17 23.31 9.70 0.30
C PHE A 17 21.96 9.29 -0.28
N ASP A 18 21.91 8.09 -0.86
CA ASP A 18 20.66 7.46 -1.24
C ASP A 18 19.80 7.12 -0.02
N LEU A 19 18.48 7.20 -0.18
CA LEU A 19 17.52 6.81 0.86
C LEU A 19 17.61 5.31 1.12
N SER A 20 18.00 4.93 2.34
CA SER A 20 18.04 3.53 2.73
C SER A 20 16.64 2.96 2.94
N ILE A 21 16.47 1.66 2.67
CA ILE A 21 15.20 0.96 2.86
C ILE A 21 14.73 1.04 4.32
N THR A 22 15.66 0.95 5.28
CA THR A 22 15.40 1.06 6.72
C THR A 22 14.82 2.43 7.08
N THR A 23 15.46 3.51 6.59
CA THR A 23 14.98 4.88 6.78
C THR A 23 13.59 5.05 6.18
N MET A 24 13.39 4.52 4.97
CA MET A 24 12.16 4.72 4.23
C MET A 24 10.99 3.93 4.84
N ASN A 25 11.24 2.72 5.33
CA ASN A 25 10.29 1.96 6.15
C ASN A 25 9.92 2.69 7.44
N ALA A 26 10.89 3.33 8.11
CA ALA A 26 10.60 4.12 9.31
C ALA A 26 9.71 5.33 9.02
N ILE A 27 9.96 6.04 7.91
CA ILE A 27 9.14 7.17 7.45
C ILE A 27 7.72 6.72 7.09
N VAL A 28 7.59 5.62 6.35
CA VAL A 28 6.29 5.01 6.01
C VAL A 28 5.50 4.65 7.27
N ARG A 29 6.16 4.06 8.28
CA ARG A 29 5.54 3.73 9.58
C ARG A 29 5.10 4.97 10.34
N LEU A 30 5.91 6.03 10.34
CA LEU A 30 5.55 7.32 10.94
C LEU A 30 4.31 7.91 10.28
N TYR A 31 4.23 7.89 8.95
CA TYR A 31 3.07 8.39 8.22
C TYR A 31 1.80 7.58 8.52
N HIS A 32 1.90 6.24 8.58
CA HIS A 32 0.78 5.39 9.02
C HIS A 32 0.25 5.79 10.39
N GLN A 33 1.13 5.93 11.38
CA GLN A 33 0.73 6.32 12.74
C GLN A 33 0.07 7.69 12.79
N SER A 34 0.58 8.64 12.01
CA SER A 34 -0.03 9.97 11.89
C SER A 34 -1.40 9.92 11.23
N ASP A 35 -1.59 9.06 10.23
CA ASP A 35 -2.85 8.89 9.51
C ASP A 35 -3.90 8.22 10.41
N ASP A 36 -3.53 7.16 11.14
CA ASP A 36 -4.37 6.49 12.14
C ASP A 36 -4.86 7.49 13.21
N GLY A 37 -3.94 8.34 13.71
CA GLY A 37 -4.27 9.38 14.69
C GLY A 37 -5.22 10.46 14.16
N MET A 38 -5.11 10.79 12.86
CA MET A 38 -6.02 11.72 12.20
C MET A 38 -7.42 11.12 12.03
N TYR A 39 -7.52 9.86 11.56
CA TYR A 39 -8.82 9.19 11.37
C TYR A 39 -9.54 8.81 12.66
N ALA A 40 -8.82 8.62 13.76
CA ALA A 40 -9.45 8.44 15.07
C ALA A 40 -10.38 9.63 15.45
N ARG A 41 -10.20 10.80 14.83
CA ARG A 41 -10.91 12.04 15.16
C ARG A 41 -11.84 12.55 14.06
N TRP A 42 -11.84 11.95 12.87
CA TRP A 42 -12.55 12.45 11.70
C TRP A 42 -13.42 11.37 11.06
N THR A 43 -14.62 11.76 10.62
CA THR A 43 -15.56 10.87 9.92
C THR A 43 -15.27 10.77 8.42
N GLU A 44 -14.55 11.74 7.85
CA GLU A 44 -14.16 11.74 6.44
C GLU A 44 -12.97 10.82 6.20
N LYS A 45 -13.18 9.78 5.38
CA LYS A 45 -12.13 8.86 4.96
C LYS A 45 -11.44 9.40 3.70
N ARG A 46 -10.14 9.69 3.75
CA ARG A 46 -9.31 9.99 2.56
C ARG A 46 -8.52 8.74 2.15
N TRP A 47 -8.08 8.68 0.90
CA TRP A 47 -7.57 7.43 0.30
C TRP A 47 -6.04 7.24 0.40
N ARG A 48 -5.37 7.78 1.42
CA ARG A 48 -3.92 7.62 1.54
C ARG A 48 -3.58 6.24 2.07
N HIS A 49 -2.75 5.50 1.34
CA HIS A 49 -2.26 4.20 1.74
C HIS A 49 -0.74 4.25 1.67
N PHE A 50 -0.09 4.19 2.84
CA PHE A 50 1.36 4.02 2.89
C PHE A 50 1.64 2.51 2.79
N LEU A 51 2.65 2.11 2.03
CA LEU A 51 2.97 0.71 1.81
C LEU A 51 4.40 0.44 2.26
N PRO A 52 4.70 -0.73 2.83
CA PRO A 52 6.07 -1.14 3.08
C PRO A 52 6.90 -1.02 1.81
N VAL A 53 8.15 -0.57 1.94
CA VAL A 53 9.02 -0.25 0.80
C VAL A 53 9.53 -1.53 0.13
N ASP A 54 9.44 -2.66 0.84
CA ASP A 54 10.24 -3.82 0.56
C ASP A 54 9.66 -4.65 -0.58
N PHE A 55 8.34 -4.81 -0.67
CA PHE A 55 7.76 -5.67 -1.71
C PHE A 55 6.25 -5.44 -1.87
N ALA A 56 5.85 -4.65 -2.89
CA ALA A 56 4.45 -4.57 -3.33
C ALA A 56 4.33 -4.58 -4.86
N VAL A 57 3.36 -5.32 -5.40
CA VAL A 57 2.98 -5.22 -6.82
C VAL A 57 1.77 -4.31 -6.93
N ILE A 58 1.92 -3.22 -7.66
CA ILE A 58 0.86 -2.26 -7.93
C ILE A 58 0.35 -2.49 -9.34
N ALA A 59 -0.94 -2.79 -9.51
CA ALA A 59 -1.56 -2.92 -10.82
C ALA A 59 -2.81 -2.04 -10.91
N PRO A 60 -2.84 -1.08 -11.86
CA PRO A 60 -4.08 -0.46 -12.29
C PRO A 60 -4.98 -1.51 -12.95
N VAL A 61 -6.26 -1.54 -12.58
CA VAL A 61 -7.24 -2.47 -13.11
C VAL A 61 -8.49 -1.71 -13.53
N LEU A 62 -9.01 -2.02 -14.71
CA LEU A 62 -10.28 -1.47 -15.19
C LEU A 62 -11.41 -2.47 -14.90
N ILE A 63 -12.36 -2.10 -14.04
CA ILE A 63 -13.54 -2.93 -13.70
C ILE A 63 -14.79 -2.09 -13.82
N HIS A 64 -15.78 -2.60 -14.57
CA HIS A 64 -17.04 -1.90 -14.82
C HIS A 64 -16.84 -0.44 -15.27
N TRP A 65 -15.86 -0.20 -16.14
CA TRP A 65 -15.51 1.15 -16.66
C TRP A 65 -14.90 2.12 -15.64
N HIS A 66 -14.53 1.64 -14.44
CA HIS A 66 -13.84 2.42 -13.44
C HIS A 66 -12.40 1.94 -13.25
N TRP A 67 -11.47 2.90 -13.17
CA TRP A 67 -10.09 2.62 -12.82
C TRP A 67 -9.98 2.38 -11.32
N CYS A 68 -9.44 1.22 -10.97
CA CYS A 68 -9.15 0.80 -9.61
C CYS A 68 -7.65 0.49 -9.50
N LEU A 69 -7.14 0.45 -8.27
CA LEU A 69 -5.76 0.04 -8.00
C LEU A 69 -5.77 -1.20 -7.13
N TYR A 70 -5.11 -2.26 -7.59
CA TYR A 70 -4.81 -3.40 -6.75
C TYR A 70 -3.37 -3.30 -6.29
N VAL A 71 -3.18 -3.44 -4.99
CA VAL A 71 -1.86 -3.46 -4.37
C VAL A 71 -1.70 -4.79 -3.69
N TRP A 72 -0.76 -5.58 -4.19
CA TRP A 72 -0.34 -6.80 -3.54
C TRP A 72 0.73 -6.48 -2.51
N ASP A 73 0.43 -6.68 -1.24
CA ASP A 73 1.35 -6.53 -0.12
C ASP A 73 1.88 -7.92 0.24
N PHE A 74 3.10 -8.25 -0.21
CA PHE A 74 3.68 -9.58 0.00
C PHE A 74 4.12 -9.78 1.44
N GLU A 75 4.51 -8.72 2.15
CA GLU A 75 4.91 -8.80 3.56
C GLU A 75 3.73 -9.22 4.43
N ARG A 76 2.54 -8.68 4.14
CA ARG A 76 1.31 -8.96 4.91
C ARG A 76 0.39 -9.99 4.28
N GLU A 77 0.83 -10.63 3.20
CA GLU A 77 0.09 -11.66 2.45
C GLU A 77 -1.35 -11.24 2.10
N ARG A 78 -1.54 -9.99 1.67
CA ARG A 78 -2.88 -9.44 1.40
C ARG A 78 -2.95 -8.61 0.12
N VAL A 79 -4.14 -8.55 -0.46
CA VAL A 79 -4.44 -7.64 -1.57
C VAL A 79 -5.27 -6.48 -1.04
N ILE A 80 -4.71 -5.28 -1.16
CA ILE A 80 -5.41 -4.03 -0.89
C ILE A 80 -6.05 -3.56 -2.19
N VAL A 81 -7.36 -3.29 -2.14
CA VAL A 81 -8.11 -2.78 -3.28
C VAL A 81 -8.49 -1.33 -3.03
N LEU A 82 -8.08 -0.45 -3.94
CA LEU A 82 -8.49 0.96 -3.95
C LEU A 82 -9.44 1.17 -5.12
N ASP A 83 -10.72 1.37 -4.81
CA ASP A 83 -11.73 1.76 -5.79
C ASP A 83 -12.37 3.09 -5.36
N PRO A 84 -11.95 4.22 -5.93
CA PRO A 84 -12.41 5.53 -5.50
C PRO A 84 -13.93 5.70 -5.61
N MET A 85 -14.60 4.93 -6.47
CA MET A 85 -16.06 5.00 -6.64
C MET A 85 -16.81 4.23 -5.56
N ASP A 86 -16.22 3.14 -5.06
CA ASP A 86 -16.95 2.17 -4.24
C ASP A 86 -16.47 2.06 -2.78
N MET A 87 -15.35 2.72 -2.44
CA MET A 87 -14.82 2.81 -1.08
C MET A 87 -15.85 3.26 -0.01
N PRO A 88 -16.81 4.16 -0.29
CA PRO A 88 -17.84 4.54 0.68
C PRO A 88 -18.83 3.42 1.05
N PHE A 89 -19.02 2.41 0.19
CA PHE A 89 -20.03 1.35 0.39
C PHE A 89 -19.55 0.20 1.27
N GLY A 90 -18.32 0.26 1.76
CA GLY A 90 -17.76 -0.69 2.73
C GLY A 90 -17.25 -2.01 2.13
N GLU A 91 -16.66 -2.81 3.00
CA GLU A 91 -15.85 -3.98 2.61
C GLU A 91 -16.65 -5.07 1.89
N HIS A 92 -17.89 -5.35 2.33
CA HIS A 92 -18.70 -6.41 1.73
C HIS A 92 -19.04 -6.13 0.26
N HIS A 93 -19.40 -4.88 -0.06
CA HIS A 93 -19.68 -4.43 -1.43
C HIS A 93 -18.42 -4.52 -2.30
N MET A 94 -17.31 -3.99 -1.79
CA MET A 94 -16.00 -4.02 -2.45
C MET A 94 -15.57 -5.47 -2.75
N ALA A 95 -15.65 -6.35 -1.76
CA ALA A 95 -15.30 -7.76 -1.90
C ALA A 95 -16.13 -8.44 -3.00
N LYS A 96 -17.43 -8.13 -3.11
CA LYS A 96 -18.30 -8.68 -4.15
C LYS A 96 -17.88 -8.25 -5.55
N LYS A 97 -17.64 -6.95 -5.78
CA LYS A 97 -17.22 -6.39 -7.08
C LYS A 97 -15.86 -6.93 -7.52
N HIS A 98 -14.89 -6.97 -6.60
CA HIS A 98 -13.49 -7.25 -6.92
C HIS A 98 -13.12 -8.74 -6.83
N LYS A 99 -14.01 -9.61 -6.32
CA LYS A 99 -13.76 -11.04 -6.10
C LYS A 99 -13.08 -11.75 -7.27
N LEU A 100 -13.61 -11.56 -8.48
CA LEU A 100 -13.08 -12.23 -9.67
C LEU A 100 -11.72 -11.66 -10.07
N GLY A 101 -11.57 -10.34 -10.10
CA GLY A 101 -10.32 -9.67 -10.48
C GLY A 101 -9.17 -10.02 -9.53
N VAL A 102 -9.42 -10.02 -8.22
CA VAL A 102 -8.42 -10.40 -7.21
C VAL A 102 -8.01 -11.86 -7.38
N LYS A 103 -8.96 -12.77 -7.65
CA LYS A 103 -8.65 -14.19 -7.94
C LYS A 103 -7.80 -14.35 -9.20
N ILE A 104 -8.09 -13.61 -10.27
CA ILE A 104 -7.31 -13.65 -11.52
C ILE A 104 -5.90 -13.14 -11.28
N MET A 105 -5.75 -11.99 -10.60
CA MET A 105 -4.45 -11.43 -10.27
C MET A 105 -3.63 -12.39 -9.39
N HIS A 106 -4.23 -12.90 -8.32
CA HIS A 106 -3.64 -13.93 -7.46
C HIS A 106 -3.19 -15.12 -8.31
N ALA A 107 -4.08 -15.67 -9.13
CA ALA A 107 -3.72 -16.78 -10.00
C ALA A 107 -2.58 -16.42 -10.97
N ALA A 108 -2.52 -15.22 -11.56
CA ALA A 108 -1.46 -14.84 -12.50
C ALA A 108 -0.09 -14.68 -11.81
N ILE A 109 -0.05 -14.16 -10.58
CA ILE A 109 1.18 -14.04 -9.78
C ILE A 109 1.74 -15.42 -9.44
N TYR A 110 0.90 -16.37 -9.03
CA TYR A 110 1.33 -17.71 -8.64
C TYR A 110 1.39 -18.73 -9.79
N LYS A 111 0.65 -18.53 -10.90
CA LYS A 111 0.76 -19.31 -12.16
C LYS A 111 1.99 -18.93 -12.97
N ASN A 112 2.90 -18.15 -12.42
CA ASN A 112 4.24 -18.01 -12.95
C ASN A 112 5.19 -18.90 -12.11
N PRO A 113 5.13 -20.25 -12.22
CA PRO A 113 6.28 -21.05 -11.84
C PRO A 113 7.39 -20.64 -12.82
N LYS A 114 8.23 -19.69 -12.42
CA LYS A 114 9.39 -19.32 -13.22
C LYS A 114 10.28 -20.55 -13.40
N LYS A 115 10.91 -20.60 -14.57
CA LYS A 115 12.12 -21.33 -14.96
C LYS A 115 11.88 -22.64 -15.69
#